data_AF-H1B7F5-F1
#
_entry.id   AF-H1B7F5-F1
#
_cell.length_a   1.000
_cell.length_b   1.000
_cell.length_c   1.000
_cell.angle_alpha   90.00
_cell.angle_beta   90.00
_cell.angle_gamma   90.00
#
_symmetry.space_group_name_H-M   'P 1'
#
loop_
_entity.id
_entity.type
_entity.pdbx_description
1 polymer ?
#
loop_
_entity_poly.entity_id
_entity_poly.type
_entity_poly.pdbx_seq_one_letter_code
_entity_poly.pdbx_strand_id
1 'polypeptide(L)'
;MNEKRKIVLVGCGFVGMSMAYSFLNTGGIDELVLIDVDQEKAIGEAMDLQHGLPYARGKMSIKAGGYEECRDAAVVVITAGVTQKPTETRLDLTARDTVIMKSVTEQIMASGFDGILVIASNPVDAMTYVAQKVSGLPTERVIGSGTILDTARLRYMMSEYLDVSTSNIHAYIMGEHGDSSFVPWTNAYVGCKNLLDLLDEKGRDLSDLHDIYTNVQQAGYEIVKRKRSTYYGIGLSLNRLVHAILDDENVILTVSAYQNNEYGQEGLYIGVPAVVNRQGIREIVKLDLNEVDQAKFNQSCETIRDINTDAVDPLL
;
A
#
# COMPACT_ATOMS: atom_id res chain seq x y z
N MET A 1 11.54 11.78 -24.42
CA MET A 1 12.10 12.71 -23.42
C MET A 1 12.35 11.89 -22.17
N ASN A 2 13.52 11.99 -21.53
CA ASN A 2 13.73 11.32 -20.25
C ASN A 2 12.80 11.99 -19.22
N GLU A 3 11.67 11.35 -18.93
CA GLU A 3 10.85 11.72 -17.77
C GLU A 3 11.71 11.59 -16.52
N LYS A 4 11.80 12.68 -15.77
CA LYS A 4 12.59 12.75 -14.54
C LYS A 4 11.89 11.91 -13.47
N ARG A 5 12.58 10.90 -12.92
CA ARG A 5 12.02 9.98 -11.93
C ARG A 5 12.08 10.60 -10.54
N LYS A 6 11.31 11.70 -10.37
CA LYS A 6 11.21 12.48 -9.13
C LYS A 6 10.10 11.92 -8.25
N ILE A 7 10.46 11.59 -7.01
CA ILE A 7 9.54 11.11 -5.98
C ILE A 7 9.52 12.11 -4.84
N VAL A 8 8.31 12.42 -4.35
CA VAL A 8 8.13 13.23 -3.15
C VAL A 8 7.52 12.34 -2.07
N LEU A 9 8.17 12.25 -0.92
CA LEU A 9 7.68 11.56 0.26
C LEU A 9 7.12 12.59 1.24
N VAL A 10 5.82 12.50 1.54
CA VAL A 10 5.17 13.29 2.59
C VAL A 10 5.01 12.42 3.84
N GLY A 11 5.74 12.78 4.89
CA GLY A 11 5.87 12.03 6.14
C GLY A 11 7.20 11.29 6.23
N CYS A 12 8.11 11.79 7.05
CA CYS A 12 9.44 11.21 7.33
C CYS A 12 9.39 10.31 8.58
N GLY A 13 8.31 9.56 8.77
CA GLY A 13 8.20 8.54 9.82
C GLY A 13 8.98 7.26 9.47
N PHE A 14 8.95 6.26 10.37
CA PHE A 14 9.66 4.99 10.12
C PHE A 14 9.26 4.30 8.80
N VAL A 15 7.98 4.38 8.41
CA VAL A 15 7.48 3.81 7.15
C VAL A 15 8.09 4.52 5.95
N GLY A 16 7.92 5.84 5.86
CA GLY A 16 8.47 6.67 4.79
C GLY A 16 9.99 6.52 4.68
N MET A 17 10.70 6.60 5.81
CA MET A 17 12.16 6.48 5.80
C MET A 17 12.66 5.07 5.45
N SER A 18 11.90 4.02 5.77
CA SER A 18 12.25 2.66 5.31
C SER A 18 12.12 2.52 3.80
N MET A 19 11.09 3.13 3.20
CA MET A 19 10.96 3.19 1.75
C MET A 19 12.11 4.02 1.15
N ALA A 20 12.35 5.24 1.65
CA ALA A 20 13.43 6.11 1.19
C ALA A 20 14.79 5.40 1.22
N TYR A 21 15.13 4.76 2.33
CA TYR A 21 16.38 4.00 2.48
C TYR A 21 16.47 2.82 1.51
N SER A 22 15.35 2.13 1.26
CA SER A 22 15.35 0.99 0.33
C SER A 22 15.67 1.43 -1.11
N PHE A 23 15.37 2.66 -1.53
CA PHE A 23 15.73 3.16 -2.86
C PHE A 23 17.24 3.30 -3.07
N LEU A 24 18.02 3.54 -2.01
CA LEU A 24 19.49 3.56 -2.11
C LEU A 24 20.04 2.20 -2.55
N ASN A 25 19.33 1.11 -2.22
CA ASN A 25 19.72 -0.26 -2.55
C ASN A 25 19.16 -0.72 -3.90
N THR A 26 17.95 -0.30 -4.27
CA THR A 26 17.33 -0.71 -5.54
C THR A 26 17.72 0.17 -6.72
N GLY A 27 18.07 1.45 -6.50
CA GLY A 27 18.36 2.42 -7.56
C GLY A 27 17.10 2.83 -8.32
N GLY A 28 17.25 3.39 -9.52
CA GLY A 28 16.13 3.73 -10.40
C GLY A 28 15.28 4.92 -9.95
N ILE A 29 15.77 5.77 -9.04
CA ILE A 29 15.13 7.03 -8.65
C ILE A 29 16.14 8.16 -8.86
N ASP A 30 15.76 9.20 -9.59
CA ASP A 30 16.67 10.32 -9.92
C ASP A 30 16.69 11.38 -8.81
N GLU A 31 15.52 11.69 -8.25
CA GLU A 31 15.34 12.71 -7.22
C GLU A 31 14.33 12.24 -6.17
N LEU A 32 14.70 12.35 -4.90
CA LEU A 32 13.83 12.09 -3.75
C LEU A 32 13.73 13.37 -2.91
N VAL A 33 12.51 13.86 -2.73
CA VAL A 33 12.22 15.00 -1.85
C VAL A 33 11.49 14.52 -0.61
N LEU A 34 11.98 14.96 0.55
CA LEU A 34 11.38 14.69 1.84
C LEU A 34 10.58 15.90 2.33
N ILE A 35 9.31 15.69 2.65
CA ILE A 35 8.42 16.68 3.24
C ILE A 35 7.93 16.13 4.59
N ASP A 36 8.07 16.91 5.64
CA ASP A 36 7.48 16.62 6.95
C ASP A 36 7.05 17.94 7.61
N VAL A 37 6.07 17.86 8.51
CA VAL A 37 5.66 19.02 9.34
C VAL A 37 6.81 19.43 10.27
N ASP A 38 7.63 18.46 10.69
CA ASP A 38 8.90 18.71 11.36
C ASP A 38 10.01 18.89 10.31
N GLN A 39 10.24 20.13 9.90
CA GLN A 39 11.22 20.47 8.85
C GLN A 39 12.64 20.10 9.24
N GLU A 40 13.03 20.29 10.50
CA GLU A 40 14.37 19.96 11.00
C GLU A 40 14.61 18.45 10.91
N LYS A 41 13.59 17.66 11.24
CA LYS A 41 13.64 16.21 11.05
C LYS A 41 13.80 15.84 9.57
N ALA A 42 13.02 16.41 8.66
CA ALA A 42 13.14 16.12 7.22
C ALA A 42 14.55 16.47 6.69
N ILE A 43 15.13 17.59 7.14
CA ILE A 43 16.51 17.98 6.81
C ILE A 43 17.51 16.96 7.35
N GLY A 44 17.39 16.56 8.61
CA GLY A 44 18.28 15.57 9.23
C GLY A 44 18.23 14.20 8.52
N GLU A 45 17.03 13.72 8.21
CA GLU A 45 16.82 12.48 7.47
C GLU A 45 17.40 12.55 6.05
N ALA A 46 17.24 13.70 5.36
CA ALA A 46 17.85 13.91 4.06
C ALA A 46 19.39 13.89 4.13
N MET A 47 19.98 14.56 5.12
CA MET A 47 21.43 14.57 5.34
C MET A 47 21.97 13.16 5.60
N ASP A 48 21.27 12.37 6.42
CA ASP A 48 21.71 11.01 6.74
C ASP A 48 21.68 10.09 5.51
N LEU A 49 20.59 10.15 4.71
CA LEU A 49 20.52 9.44 3.44
C LEU A 49 21.59 9.90 2.45
N GLN A 50 21.88 11.20 2.37
CA GLN A 50 22.92 11.76 1.50
C GLN A 50 24.31 11.19 1.83
N HIS A 51 24.64 10.99 3.11
CA HIS A 51 25.91 10.39 3.51
C HIS A 51 26.06 8.93 3.03
N GLY A 52 24.95 8.25 2.76
CA GLY A 52 24.92 6.90 2.16
C GLY A 52 25.05 6.86 0.64
N LEU A 53 24.85 7.99 -0.07
CA LEU A 53 24.85 8.03 -1.54
C LEU A 53 26.14 7.50 -2.22
N PRO A 54 27.37 7.66 -1.67
CA PRO A 54 28.57 7.08 -2.26
C PRO A 54 28.53 5.55 -2.41
N TYR A 55 27.68 4.87 -1.63
CA TYR A 55 27.51 3.42 -1.64
C TYR A 55 26.17 2.98 -2.22
N ALA A 56 25.33 3.93 -2.68
CA ALA A 56 24.06 3.63 -3.30
C ALA A 56 24.25 2.98 -4.68
N ARG A 57 23.27 2.18 -5.11
CA ARG A 57 23.31 1.45 -6.39
C ARG A 57 23.26 2.37 -7.62
N GLY A 58 22.75 3.58 -7.49
CA GLY A 58 22.61 4.53 -8.58
C GLY A 58 22.74 5.99 -8.12
N LYS A 59 22.94 6.90 -9.08
CA LYS A 59 22.97 8.33 -8.80
C LYS A 59 21.57 8.81 -8.44
N MET A 60 21.46 9.48 -7.29
CA MET A 60 20.21 10.05 -6.78
C MET A 60 20.50 11.40 -6.14
N SER A 61 19.60 12.36 -6.32
CA SER A 61 19.56 13.59 -5.54
C SER A 61 18.54 13.44 -4.41
N ILE A 62 18.93 13.68 -3.17
CA ILE A 62 18.02 13.64 -2.01
C ILE A 62 18.01 15.02 -1.38
N LYS A 63 16.85 15.57 -1.03
CA LYS A 63 16.74 16.86 -0.31
C LYS A 63 15.47 16.91 0.54
N ALA A 64 15.46 17.75 1.56
CA ALA A 64 14.22 18.22 2.18
C ALA A 64 13.64 19.39 1.37
N GLY A 65 12.31 19.54 1.36
CA GLY A 65 11.63 20.62 0.62
C GLY A 65 10.19 20.85 1.09
N GLY A 66 9.46 21.72 0.38
CA GLY A 66 8.04 21.98 0.59
C GLY A 66 7.15 21.41 -0.51
N TYR A 67 5.84 21.64 -0.42
CA TYR A 67 4.85 21.11 -1.37
C TYR A 67 5.03 21.64 -2.81
N GLU A 68 5.71 22.77 -3.00
CA GLU A 68 6.09 23.27 -4.33
C GLU A 68 6.94 22.27 -5.13
N GLU A 69 7.64 21.36 -4.44
CA GLU A 69 8.42 20.29 -5.04
C GLU A 69 7.55 19.19 -5.67
N CYS A 70 6.25 19.15 -5.39
CA CYS A 70 5.34 18.20 -6.02
C CYS A 70 5.07 18.52 -7.49
N ARG A 71 5.27 19.75 -7.97
CA ARG A 71 4.86 20.17 -9.32
C ARG A 71 5.37 19.27 -10.45
N ASP A 72 6.64 18.88 -10.41
CA ASP A 72 7.28 18.02 -11.42
C ASP A 72 7.55 16.59 -10.90
N ALA A 73 6.87 16.19 -9.83
CA ALA A 73 6.99 14.84 -9.28
C ALA A 73 6.23 13.82 -10.14
N ALA A 74 6.84 12.68 -10.41
CA ALA A 74 6.17 11.56 -11.07
C ALA A 74 5.22 10.84 -10.08
N VAL A 75 5.67 10.66 -8.83
CA VAL A 75 4.90 10.02 -7.77
C VAL A 75 5.04 10.81 -6.48
N VAL A 76 3.92 11.03 -5.79
CA VAL A 76 3.91 11.54 -4.41
C VAL A 76 3.43 10.41 -3.50
N VAL A 77 4.26 10.02 -2.54
CA VAL A 77 3.95 8.97 -1.55
C VAL A 77 3.57 9.63 -0.24
N ILE A 78 2.37 9.37 0.26
CA ILE A 78 1.88 9.92 1.52
C ILE A 78 1.92 8.83 2.59
N THR A 79 2.79 9.03 3.58
CA THR A 79 2.91 8.20 4.79
C THR A 79 2.66 9.01 6.06
N ALA A 80 2.37 10.30 5.91
CA ALA A 80 2.00 11.19 7.00
C ALA A 80 0.67 10.76 7.63
N GLY A 81 0.66 10.63 8.94
CA GLY A 81 -0.50 10.25 9.73
C GLY A 81 -0.20 10.42 11.21
N VAL A 82 -1.20 10.18 12.04
CA VAL A 82 -1.07 10.34 13.49
C VAL A 82 -1.00 9.01 14.22
N THR A 83 -0.31 9.01 15.36
CA THR A 83 -0.36 7.87 16.27
C THR A 83 -1.61 7.96 17.15
N GLN A 84 -2.27 6.82 17.35
CA GLN A 84 -3.42 6.69 18.25
C GLN A 84 -3.05 7.13 19.66
N LYS A 85 -3.88 8.00 20.26
CA LYS A 85 -3.75 8.34 21.68
C LYS A 85 -4.39 7.24 22.56
N PRO A 86 -3.92 7.02 23.80
CA PRO A 86 -4.42 5.93 24.65
C PRO A 86 -5.95 5.91 24.89
N THR A 87 -6.63 7.05 24.78
CA THR A 87 -8.06 7.19 25.04
C THR A 87 -8.90 7.37 23.77
N GLU A 88 -8.28 7.28 22.60
CA GLU A 88 -8.88 7.60 21.30
C GLU A 88 -9.48 6.35 20.65
N THR A 89 -10.71 6.47 20.12
CA THR A 89 -11.33 5.36 19.38
C THR A 89 -10.72 5.21 17.98
N ARG A 90 -10.96 4.08 17.31
CA ARG A 90 -10.54 3.90 15.90
C ARG A 90 -11.19 4.94 14.97
N LEU A 91 -12.44 5.31 15.24
CA LEU A 91 -13.16 6.32 14.45
C LEU A 91 -12.58 7.73 14.67
N ASP A 92 -12.27 8.10 15.92
CA ASP A 92 -11.63 9.40 16.22
C ASP A 92 -10.27 9.54 15.54
N LEU A 93 -9.46 8.47 15.57
CA LEU A 93 -8.19 8.42 14.87
C LEU A 93 -8.38 8.63 13.37
N THR A 94 -9.33 7.88 12.79
CA THR A 94 -9.66 7.97 11.36
C THR A 94 -10.09 9.39 10.98
N ALA A 95 -10.95 10.03 11.77
CA ALA A 95 -11.38 11.41 11.52
C ALA A 95 -10.20 12.40 11.52
N ARG A 96 -9.23 12.23 12.43
CA ARG A 96 -8.01 13.07 12.44
C ARG A 96 -7.13 12.82 11.23
N ASP A 97 -6.93 11.56 10.86
CA ASP A 97 -6.15 11.21 9.66
C ASP A 97 -6.86 11.72 8.39
N THR A 98 -8.20 11.73 8.33
CA THR A 98 -8.97 12.36 7.23
C THR A 98 -8.64 13.83 7.08
N VAL A 99 -8.64 14.61 8.17
CA VAL A 99 -8.31 16.05 8.12
C VAL A 99 -6.88 16.28 7.64
N ILE A 100 -5.93 15.46 8.10
CA ILE A 100 -4.53 15.54 7.68
C ILE A 100 -4.40 15.18 6.21
N MET A 101 -4.97 14.07 5.78
CA MET A 101 -4.93 13.59 4.40
C MET A 101 -5.55 14.62 3.44
N LYS A 102 -6.69 15.22 3.80
CA LYS A 102 -7.31 16.30 3.04
C LYS A 102 -6.37 17.50 2.91
N SER A 103 -5.84 18.02 4.02
CA SER A 103 -4.94 19.19 4.00
C SER A 103 -3.64 18.93 3.24
N VAL A 104 -3.06 17.74 3.37
CA VAL A 104 -1.86 17.33 2.61
C VAL A 104 -2.17 17.26 1.12
N THR A 105 -3.29 16.63 0.75
CA THR A 105 -3.70 16.48 -0.65
C THR A 105 -3.99 17.82 -1.30
N GLU A 106 -4.69 18.73 -0.62
CA GLU A 106 -4.95 20.11 -1.09
C GLU A 106 -3.64 20.85 -1.39
N GLN A 107 -2.64 20.76 -0.51
CA GLN A 107 -1.34 21.40 -0.70
C GLN A 107 -0.54 20.79 -1.85
N ILE A 108 -0.58 19.46 -2.01
CA ILE A 108 0.03 18.77 -3.15
C ILE A 108 -0.60 19.27 -4.46
N MET A 109 -1.94 19.30 -4.55
CA MET A 109 -2.62 19.73 -5.77
C MET A 109 -2.41 21.22 -6.06
N ALA A 110 -2.36 22.07 -5.04
CA ALA A 110 -2.07 23.50 -5.19
C ALA A 110 -0.70 23.79 -5.80
N SER A 111 0.26 22.86 -5.74
CA SER A 111 1.57 23.00 -6.39
C SER A 111 1.51 22.91 -7.92
N GLY A 112 0.41 22.36 -8.47
CA GLY A 112 0.25 21.98 -9.87
C GLY A 112 0.64 20.54 -10.18
N PHE A 113 0.65 19.66 -9.17
CA PHE A 113 0.94 18.23 -9.34
C PHE A 113 -0.11 17.53 -10.24
N ASP A 114 0.37 16.67 -11.13
CA ASP A 114 -0.46 15.88 -12.06
C ASP A 114 0.08 14.45 -12.25
N GLY A 115 0.84 13.94 -11.27
CA GLY A 115 1.39 12.59 -11.28
C GLY A 115 0.47 11.55 -10.63
N ILE A 116 1.07 10.52 -10.02
CA ILE A 116 0.35 9.46 -9.29
C ILE A 116 0.51 9.64 -7.78
N LEU A 117 -0.60 9.56 -7.04
CA LEU A 117 -0.61 9.51 -5.59
C LEU A 117 -0.50 8.05 -5.11
N VAL A 118 0.43 7.79 -4.19
CA VAL A 118 0.55 6.51 -3.50
C VAL A 118 0.30 6.71 -2.01
N ILE A 119 -0.70 6.05 -1.45
CA ILE A 119 -1.16 6.24 -0.07
C ILE A 119 -0.75 5.04 0.79
N ALA A 120 -0.09 5.30 1.92
CA ALA A 120 0.26 4.29 2.91
C ALA A 120 -0.26 4.59 4.32
N SER A 121 -0.80 5.79 4.54
CA SER A 121 -1.38 6.20 5.82
C SER A 121 -2.63 5.40 6.13
N ASN A 122 -2.73 4.90 7.37
CA ASN A 122 -3.89 4.12 7.79
C ASN A 122 -5.08 4.99 8.21
N PRO A 123 -6.32 4.48 8.14
CA PRO A 123 -6.73 3.27 7.42
C PRO A 123 -6.61 3.46 5.91
N VAL A 124 -5.77 2.65 5.25
CA VAL A 124 -5.24 2.99 3.91
C VAL A 124 -6.31 3.07 2.83
N ASP A 125 -7.31 2.19 2.87
CA ASP A 125 -8.38 2.18 1.88
C ASP A 125 -9.25 3.46 1.97
N ALA A 126 -9.64 3.85 3.18
CA ALA A 126 -10.39 5.07 3.43
C ALA A 126 -9.54 6.34 3.15
N MET A 127 -8.26 6.34 3.51
CA MET A 127 -7.36 7.46 3.21
C MET A 127 -7.09 7.61 1.72
N THR A 128 -7.10 6.50 0.96
CA THR A 128 -7.02 6.53 -0.51
C THR A 128 -8.27 7.14 -1.11
N TYR A 129 -9.45 6.79 -0.57
CA TYR A 129 -10.71 7.44 -0.93
C TYR A 129 -10.70 8.95 -0.66
N VAL A 130 -10.21 9.39 0.51
CA VAL A 130 -10.02 10.82 0.82
C VAL A 130 -9.13 11.50 -0.21
N ALA A 131 -7.94 10.95 -0.44
CA ALA A 131 -6.98 11.50 -1.39
C ALA A 131 -7.58 11.62 -2.80
N GLN A 132 -8.36 10.63 -3.25
CA GLN A 132 -9.02 10.70 -4.55
C GLN A 132 -10.10 11.78 -4.60
N LYS A 133 -10.99 11.84 -3.61
CA LYS A 133 -12.07 12.83 -3.55
C LYS A 133 -11.54 14.25 -3.51
N VAL A 134 -10.49 14.49 -2.71
CA VAL A 134 -9.90 15.82 -2.52
C VAL A 134 -9.03 16.22 -3.71
N SER A 135 -8.26 15.29 -4.28
CA SER A 135 -7.38 15.61 -5.41
C SER A 135 -8.16 15.85 -6.71
N GLY A 136 -9.31 15.20 -6.89
CA GLY A 136 -10.05 15.20 -8.15
C GLY A 136 -9.31 14.49 -9.29
N LEU A 137 -8.22 13.78 -8.98
CA LEU A 137 -7.51 12.97 -9.98
C LEU A 137 -8.38 11.80 -10.45
N PRO A 138 -8.17 11.32 -11.69
CA PRO A 138 -8.67 10.03 -12.15
C PRO A 138 -8.35 8.93 -11.14
N THR A 139 -9.28 8.00 -10.94
CA THR A 139 -9.20 6.97 -9.90
C THR A 139 -8.01 6.03 -10.12
N GLU A 140 -7.60 5.82 -11.37
CA GLU A 140 -6.42 5.05 -11.72
C GLU A 140 -5.10 5.67 -11.23
N ARG A 141 -5.05 6.99 -10.98
CA ARG A 141 -3.85 7.73 -10.53
C ARG A 141 -3.78 7.92 -9.02
N VAL A 142 -4.70 7.33 -8.25
CA VAL A 142 -4.68 7.36 -6.78
C VAL A 142 -4.69 5.93 -6.27
N ILE A 143 -3.57 5.49 -5.71
CA ILE A 143 -3.33 4.08 -5.40
C ILE A 143 -3.00 3.97 -3.92
N GLY A 144 -3.78 3.19 -3.17
CA GLY A 144 -3.39 2.82 -1.80
C GLY A 144 -2.50 1.60 -1.82
N SER A 145 -1.59 1.47 -0.83
CA SER A 145 -0.79 0.26 -0.69
C SER A 145 -1.67 -0.99 -0.48
N GLY A 146 -2.87 -0.83 0.09
CA GLY A 146 -3.84 -1.92 0.28
C GLY A 146 -3.22 -3.11 1.01
N THR A 147 -3.47 -4.31 0.50
CA THR A 147 -3.05 -5.56 1.12
C THR A 147 -1.69 -6.08 0.59
N ILE A 148 -0.91 -5.24 -0.11
CA ILE A 148 0.36 -5.65 -0.76
C ILE A 148 1.34 -6.33 0.21
N LEU A 149 1.47 -5.81 1.44
CA LEU A 149 2.35 -6.37 2.46
C LEU A 149 1.79 -7.68 3.00
N ASP A 150 0.49 -7.76 3.23
CA ASP A 150 -0.13 -8.98 3.75
C ASP A 150 -0.06 -10.10 2.72
N THR A 151 -0.26 -9.78 1.43
CA THR A 151 0.02 -10.70 0.32
C THR A 151 1.48 -11.17 0.33
N ALA A 152 2.45 -10.28 0.57
CA ALA A 152 3.85 -10.69 0.68
C ALA A 152 4.11 -11.63 1.87
N ARG A 153 3.48 -11.36 3.02
CA ARG A 153 3.54 -12.22 4.22
C ARG A 153 2.92 -13.59 3.96
N LEU A 154 1.75 -13.62 3.33
CA LEU A 154 1.06 -14.85 2.93
C LEU A 154 1.96 -15.70 2.04
N ARG A 155 2.54 -15.10 1.00
CA ARG A 155 3.44 -15.80 0.07
C ARG A 155 4.67 -16.35 0.78
N TYR A 156 5.23 -15.62 1.76
CA TYR A 156 6.32 -16.10 2.60
C TYR A 156 5.90 -17.30 3.48
N MET A 157 4.81 -17.19 4.23
CA MET A 157 4.37 -18.29 5.11
C MET A 157 4.00 -19.55 4.33
N MET A 158 3.35 -19.39 3.18
CA MET A 158 3.07 -20.50 2.26
C MET A 158 4.34 -21.12 1.67
N SER A 159 5.36 -20.30 1.37
CA SER A 159 6.65 -20.79 0.87
C SER A 159 7.36 -21.69 1.88
N GLU A 160 7.37 -21.29 3.15
CA GLU A 160 7.94 -22.08 4.25
C GLU A 160 7.15 -23.36 4.48
N TYR A 161 5.81 -23.27 4.43
CA TYR A 161 4.94 -24.41 4.62
C TYR A 161 5.13 -25.47 3.53
N LEU A 162 5.26 -25.07 2.26
CA LEU A 162 5.33 -25.98 1.12
C LEU A 162 6.75 -26.37 0.69
N ASP A 163 7.77 -25.71 1.24
CA ASP A 163 9.18 -25.79 0.82
C ASP A 163 9.35 -25.44 -0.67
N VAL A 164 8.83 -24.28 -1.07
CA VAL A 164 8.87 -23.77 -2.45
C VAL A 164 9.18 -22.29 -2.42
N SER A 165 10.03 -21.79 -3.32
CA SER A 165 10.35 -20.34 -3.40
C SER A 165 9.09 -19.46 -3.46
N THR A 166 9.09 -18.36 -2.69
CA THR A 166 8.03 -17.32 -2.67
C THR A 166 7.65 -16.80 -4.06
N SER A 167 8.60 -16.77 -4.99
CA SER A 167 8.38 -16.37 -6.39
C SER A 167 7.37 -17.25 -7.13
N ASN A 168 7.23 -18.51 -6.72
CA ASN A 168 6.28 -19.48 -7.27
C ASN A 168 4.99 -19.57 -6.44
N ILE A 169 4.84 -18.83 -5.34
CA ILE A 169 3.57 -18.77 -4.61
C ILE A 169 2.73 -17.64 -5.20
N HIS A 170 1.63 -18.01 -5.85
CA HIS A 170 0.65 -17.10 -6.42
C HIS A 170 -0.61 -17.16 -5.56
N ALA A 171 -0.61 -16.40 -4.47
CA ALA A 171 -1.74 -16.26 -3.55
C ALA A 171 -1.84 -14.79 -3.13
N TYR A 172 -3.06 -14.32 -2.89
CA TYR A 172 -3.37 -12.90 -2.74
C TYR A 172 -4.30 -12.69 -1.55
N ILE A 173 -4.06 -11.62 -0.78
CA ILE A 173 -5.01 -11.13 0.22
C ILE A 173 -5.87 -10.05 -0.42
N MET A 174 -7.17 -10.17 -0.27
CA MET A 174 -8.19 -9.23 -0.77
C MET A 174 -9.02 -8.68 0.38
N GLY A 175 -9.72 -7.57 0.11
CA GLY A 175 -10.53 -6.86 1.09
C GLY A 175 -9.81 -5.64 1.67
N GLU A 176 -10.43 -5.06 2.69
CA GLU A 176 -9.87 -4.01 3.56
C GLU A 176 -8.52 -4.46 4.13
N HIS A 177 -7.56 -3.55 4.17
CA HIS A 177 -6.32 -3.76 4.90
C HIS A 177 -6.58 -3.75 6.42
N GLY A 178 -7.03 -4.88 6.93
CA GLY A 178 -7.39 -5.06 8.32
C GLY A 178 -8.08 -6.38 8.60
N ASP A 179 -8.96 -6.35 9.59
CA ASP A 179 -9.50 -7.56 10.21
C ASP A 179 -10.53 -8.28 9.31
N SER A 180 -11.08 -7.59 8.31
CA SER A 180 -12.07 -8.14 7.37
C SER A 180 -11.47 -8.66 6.06
N SER A 181 -10.14 -8.66 5.92
CA SER A 181 -9.45 -9.24 4.76
C SER A 181 -9.69 -10.76 4.63
N PHE A 182 -9.38 -11.33 3.46
CA PHE A 182 -9.48 -12.77 3.23
C PHE A 182 -8.56 -13.24 2.10
N VAL A 183 -8.40 -14.56 1.98
CA VAL A 183 -7.68 -15.22 0.88
C VAL A 183 -8.67 -16.04 0.05
N PRO A 184 -8.82 -15.78 -1.27
CA PRO A 184 -9.59 -16.63 -2.16
C PRO A 184 -8.76 -17.87 -2.53
N TRP A 185 -8.73 -18.86 -1.64
CA TRP A 185 -7.87 -20.06 -1.77
C TRP A 185 -8.12 -20.88 -3.04
N THR A 186 -9.33 -20.83 -3.60
CA THR A 186 -9.68 -21.45 -4.89
C THR A 186 -8.89 -20.86 -6.06
N ASN A 187 -8.38 -19.64 -5.91
CA ASN A 187 -7.61 -18.91 -6.91
C ASN A 187 -6.12 -18.83 -6.56
N ALA A 188 -5.66 -19.66 -5.61
CA ALA A 188 -4.25 -19.75 -5.25
C ALA A 188 -3.53 -20.87 -6.04
N TYR A 189 -2.31 -20.58 -6.48
CA TYR A 189 -1.48 -21.48 -7.28
C TYR A 189 -0.05 -21.55 -6.74
N VAL A 190 0.58 -22.71 -6.97
CA VAL A 190 2.01 -22.94 -6.74
C VAL A 190 2.64 -23.27 -8.09
N GLY A 191 3.38 -22.31 -8.65
CA GLY A 191 3.77 -22.31 -10.05
C GLY A 191 2.52 -22.41 -10.94
N CYS A 192 2.41 -23.50 -11.69
CA CYS A 192 1.29 -23.75 -12.59
C CYS A 192 0.20 -24.69 -12.02
N LYS A 193 0.31 -25.12 -10.77
CA LYS A 193 -0.62 -26.07 -10.15
C LYS A 193 -1.54 -25.38 -9.14
N ASN A 194 -2.84 -25.73 -9.16
CA ASN A 194 -3.78 -25.24 -8.16
C ASN A 194 -3.34 -25.68 -6.75
N LEU A 195 -3.46 -24.77 -5.78
CA LEU A 195 -3.02 -25.02 -4.41
C LEU A 195 -3.79 -26.16 -3.76
N LEU A 196 -5.12 -26.21 -3.91
CA LEU A 196 -5.96 -27.19 -3.23
C LEU A 196 -5.66 -28.61 -3.73
N ASP A 197 -5.52 -28.78 -5.05
CA ASP A 197 -5.11 -30.06 -5.65
C ASP A 197 -3.73 -30.50 -5.16
N LEU A 198 -2.79 -29.56 -5.01
CA LEU A 198 -1.45 -29.85 -4.51
C LEU A 198 -1.47 -30.30 -3.04
N LEU A 199 -2.32 -29.70 -2.21
CA LEU A 199 -2.45 -30.08 -0.80
C LEU A 199 -3.06 -31.47 -0.64
N ASP A 200 -4.10 -31.78 -1.42
CA ASP A 200 -4.74 -33.10 -1.43
C ASP A 200 -3.72 -34.19 -1.81
N GLU A 201 -2.95 -33.99 -2.88
CA GLU A 201 -1.90 -34.94 -3.29
C GLU A 201 -0.79 -35.10 -2.26
N LYS A 202 -0.42 -34.01 -1.55
CA LYS A 202 0.58 -34.05 -0.48
C LYS A 202 0.00 -34.57 0.84
N GLY A 203 -1.30 -34.90 0.91
CA GLY A 203 -1.98 -35.34 2.12
C GLY A 203 -1.99 -34.29 3.23
N ARG A 204 -2.08 -33.00 2.86
CA ARG A 204 -2.09 -31.87 3.79
C ARG A 204 -3.51 -31.40 4.06
N ASP A 205 -3.80 -31.07 5.32
CA ASP A 205 -5.13 -30.65 5.75
C ASP A 205 -5.41 -29.20 5.32
N LEU A 206 -6.63 -28.94 4.83
CA LEU A 206 -7.05 -27.58 4.46
C LEU A 206 -7.17 -26.65 5.68
N SER A 207 -7.31 -27.19 6.88
CA SER A 207 -7.31 -26.40 8.13
C SER A 207 -5.99 -25.67 8.36
N ASP A 208 -4.86 -26.18 7.85
CA ASP A 208 -3.57 -25.49 7.92
C ASP A 208 -3.62 -24.11 7.23
N LEU A 209 -4.45 -23.95 6.19
CA LEU A 209 -4.63 -22.68 5.50
C LEU A 209 -5.27 -21.61 6.39
N HIS A 210 -6.17 -22.02 7.30
CA HIS A 210 -6.78 -21.12 8.26
C HIS A 210 -5.74 -20.58 9.26
N ASP A 211 -4.86 -21.45 9.75
CA ASP A 211 -3.79 -21.06 10.66
C ASP A 211 -2.77 -20.14 9.98
N ILE A 212 -2.41 -20.43 8.73
CA ILE A 212 -1.53 -19.56 7.94
C ILE A 212 -2.16 -18.18 7.75
N TYR A 213 -3.43 -18.11 7.35
CA TYR A 213 -4.14 -16.83 7.22
C TYR A 213 -4.18 -16.06 8.55
N THR A 214 -4.52 -16.74 9.64
CA THR A 214 -4.56 -16.13 10.98
C THR A 214 -3.20 -15.57 11.38
N ASN A 215 -2.11 -16.31 11.11
CA ASN A 215 -0.75 -15.84 11.36
C ASN A 215 -0.40 -14.59 10.53
N VAL A 216 -0.86 -14.49 9.28
CA VAL A 216 -0.66 -13.28 8.46
C VAL A 216 -1.38 -12.09 9.07
N GLN A 217 -2.66 -12.25 9.43
CA GLN A 217 -3.45 -11.19 10.05
C GLN A 217 -2.83 -10.71 11.38
N GLN A 218 -2.30 -11.65 12.19
CA GLN A 218 -1.68 -11.32 13.47
C GLN A 218 -0.23 -10.83 13.37
N ALA A 219 0.44 -11.00 12.22
CA ALA A 219 1.87 -10.68 12.07
C ALA A 219 2.17 -9.22 12.39
N GLY A 220 1.30 -8.28 12.00
CA GLY A 220 1.44 -6.86 12.33
C GLY A 220 1.47 -6.61 13.84
N TYR A 221 0.47 -7.12 14.55
CA TYR A 221 0.34 -7.00 16.01
C TYR A 221 1.51 -7.67 16.75
N GLU A 222 1.91 -8.85 16.32
CA GLU A 222 3.01 -9.61 16.91
C GLU A 222 4.37 -8.89 16.74
N ILE A 223 4.60 -8.23 15.59
CA ILE A 223 5.80 -7.41 15.38
C ILE A 223 5.77 -6.17 16.27
N VAL A 224 4.64 -5.45 16.31
CA VAL A 224 4.47 -4.25 17.16
C VAL A 224 4.67 -4.59 18.63
N LYS A 225 4.14 -5.72 19.10
CA LYS A 225 4.35 -6.20 20.47
C LYS A 225 5.83 -6.43 20.81
N ARG A 226 6.64 -6.88 19.85
CA ARG A 226 8.07 -7.17 20.05
C ARG A 226 8.99 -5.96 19.87
N LYS A 227 8.71 -5.08 18.90
CA LYS A 227 9.62 -3.96 18.54
C LYS A 227 8.97 -2.57 18.55
N ARG A 228 7.73 -2.45 19.04
CA ARG A 228 6.91 -1.23 19.17
C ARG A 228 6.36 -0.63 17.88
N SER A 229 6.82 -1.07 16.71
CA SER A 229 6.32 -0.60 15.41
C SER A 229 6.61 -1.60 14.29
N THR A 230 5.99 -1.47 13.13
CA THR A 230 6.28 -2.29 11.93
C THR A 230 6.41 -1.38 10.71
N TYR A 231 7.53 -1.48 9.98
CA TYR A 231 7.87 -0.49 8.95
C TYR A 231 8.75 -1.00 7.80
N TYR A 232 9.66 -1.96 8.02
CA TYR A 232 10.51 -2.48 6.94
C TYR A 232 9.71 -3.18 5.83
N GLY A 233 8.77 -4.05 6.19
CA GLY A 233 7.96 -4.77 5.19
C GLY A 233 7.14 -3.83 4.32
N ILE A 234 6.47 -2.85 4.92
CA ILE A 234 5.70 -1.85 4.18
C ILE A 234 6.62 -0.93 3.37
N GLY A 235 7.78 -0.52 3.90
CA GLY A 235 8.76 0.28 3.16
C GLY A 235 9.23 -0.41 1.87
N LEU A 236 9.52 -1.72 1.93
CA LEU A 236 9.86 -2.52 0.74
C LEU A 236 8.67 -2.70 -0.20
N SER A 237 7.45 -2.81 0.33
CA SER A 237 6.25 -2.95 -0.49
C SER A 237 5.95 -1.66 -1.27
N LEU A 238 6.15 -0.49 -0.64
CA LEU A 238 6.04 0.80 -1.31
C LEU A 238 7.14 0.99 -2.36
N ASN A 239 8.38 0.57 -2.08
CA ASN A 239 9.46 0.56 -3.08
C ASN A 239 9.08 -0.27 -4.31
N ARG A 240 8.53 -1.48 -4.10
CA ARG A 240 8.04 -2.35 -5.17
C ARG A 240 6.93 -1.71 -6.01
N LEU A 241 5.98 -1.03 -5.35
CA LEU A 241 4.87 -0.34 -6.01
C LEU A 241 5.36 0.87 -6.81
N VAL A 242 6.26 1.68 -6.25
CA VAL A 242 6.83 2.83 -6.95
C VAL A 242 7.62 2.38 -8.19
N HIS A 243 8.41 1.32 -8.11
CA HIS A 243 9.10 0.77 -9.29
C HIS A 243 8.13 0.23 -10.34
N ALA A 244 7.04 -0.45 -9.94
CA ALA A 244 6.00 -0.90 -10.88
C ALA A 244 5.47 0.25 -11.74
N ILE A 245 5.28 1.42 -11.12
CA ILE A 245 4.82 2.63 -11.80
C ILE A 245 5.93 3.18 -12.70
N LEU A 246 7.10 3.48 -12.14
CA LEU A 246 8.14 4.19 -12.88
C LEU A 246 8.75 3.37 -14.02
N ASP A 247 8.82 2.05 -13.87
CA ASP A 247 9.36 1.11 -14.86
C ASP A 247 8.30 0.59 -15.84
N ASP A 248 7.04 1.04 -15.71
CA ASP A 248 5.94 0.67 -16.61
C ASP A 248 5.71 -0.84 -16.72
N GLU A 249 5.81 -1.55 -15.59
CA GLU A 249 5.99 -3.00 -15.60
C GLU A 249 4.74 -3.80 -16.00
N ASN A 250 3.55 -3.20 -15.89
CA ASN A 250 2.27 -3.92 -16.02
C ASN A 250 2.21 -5.15 -15.09
N VAL A 251 2.68 -4.99 -13.85
CA VAL A 251 2.69 -6.07 -12.85
C VAL A 251 1.37 -6.12 -12.08
N ILE A 252 0.96 -7.32 -11.67
CA ILE A 252 -0.19 -7.51 -10.79
C ILE A 252 0.25 -7.36 -9.33
N LEU A 253 -0.33 -6.39 -8.63
CA LEU A 253 -0.15 -6.15 -7.19
C LEU A 253 -1.52 -6.04 -6.51
N THR A 254 -1.60 -6.42 -5.23
CA THR A 254 -2.82 -6.24 -4.44
C THR A 254 -2.80 -4.87 -3.78
N VAL A 255 -3.32 -3.88 -4.48
CA VAL A 255 -3.36 -2.47 -4.07
C VAL A 255 -4.78 -2.06 -3.73
N SER A 256 -4.93 -0.97 -2.99
CA SER A 256 -6.24 -0.36 -2.80
C SER A 256 -6.65 0.31 -4.11
N ALA A 257 -7.70 -0.21 -4.75
CA ALA A 257 -8.20 0.25 -6.03
C ALA A 257 -9.68 0.61 -5.96
N TYR A 258 -10.08 1.63 -6.72
CA TYR A 258 -11.47 2.06 -6.79
C TYR A 258 -12.34 0.99 -7.43
N GLN A 259 -13.45 0.66 -6.77
CA GLN A 259 -14.44 -0.27 -7.31
C GLN A 259 -15.44 0.47 -8.20
N ASN A 260 -15.56 -0.01 -9.42
CA ASN A 260 -16.51 0.39 -10.45
C ASN A 260 -17.26 -0.85 -10.99
N ASN A 261 -17.91 -1.57 -10.05
CA ASN A 261 -18.76 -2.73 -10.29
C ASN A 261 -18.02 -4.04 -10.65
N GLU A 262 -16.70 -4.14 -10.49
CA GLU A 262 -15.94 -5.37 -10.79
C GLU A 262 -16.43 -6.55 -9.95
N TYR A 263 -16.64 -6.33 -8.65
CA TYR A 263 -17.15 -7.33 -7.72
C TYR A 263 -18.59 -7.03 -7.24
N GLY A 264 -19.37 -6.28 -8.03
CA GLY A 264 -20.71 -5.83 -7.63
C GLY A 264 -20.70 -4.70 -6.60
N GLN A 265 -19.56 -4.01 -6.46
CA GLN A 265 -19.34 -2.92 -5.50
C GLN A 265 -18.93 -1.67 -6.25
N GLU A 266 -19.35 -0.50 -5.78
CA GLU A 266 -19.05 0.79 -6.40
C GLU A 266 -18.75 1.84 -5.32
N GLY A 267 -17.94 2.84 -5.65
CA GLY A 267 -17.83 4.08 -4.87
C GLY A 267 -16.82 4.04 -3.72
N LEU A 268 -15.99 3.00 -3.63
CA LEU A 268 -15.03 2.80 -2.54
C LEU A 268 -13.70 2.26 -3.06
N TYR A 269 -12.66 2.43 -2.25
CA TYR A 269 -11.34 1.83 -2.46
C TYR A 269 -11.20 0.59 -1.58
N ILE A 270 -10.61 -0.48 -2.12
CA ILE A 270 -10.37 -1.72 -1.37
C ILE A 270 -9.24 -2.55 -2.00
N GLY A 271 -8.56 -3.38 -1.20
CA GLY A 271 -7.48 -4.24 -1.64
C GLY A 271 -7.93 -5.32 -2.63
N VAL A 272 -7.48 -5.20 -3.89
CA VAL A 272 -7.74 -6.16 -4.97
C VAL A 272 -6.51 -6.31 -5.87
N PRO A 273 -6.33 -7.46 -6.54
CA PRO A 273 -5.28 -7.60 -7.56
C PRO A 273 -5.57 -6.66 -8.73
N ALA A 274 -4.61 -5.81 -9.08
CA ALA A 274 -4.70 -4.86 -10.17
C ALA A 274 -3.40 -4.79 -10.96
N VAL A 275 -3.50 -4.54 -12.27
CA VAL A 275 -2.34 -4.29 -13.12
C VAL A 275 -1.87 -2.86 -12.92
N VAL A 276 -0.63 -2.69 -12.46
CA VAL A 276 -0.01 -1.39 -12.18
C VAL A 276 1.11 -1.11 -13.17
N ASN A 277 1.11 0.09 -13.74
CA ASN A 277 2.11 0.56 -14.70
C ASN A 277 2.30 2.10 -14.59
N ARG A 278 2.93 2.73 -15.58
CA ARG A 278 3.24 4.18 -15.55
C ARG A 278 2.01 5.08 -15.50
N GLN A 279 0.85 4.59 -15.94
CA GLN A 279 -0.41 5.33 -15.91
C GLN A 279 -1.17 5.14 -14.58
N GLY A 280 -0.63 4.32 -13.66
CA GLY A 280 -1.27 3.95 -12.41
C GLY A 280 -1.93 2.58 -12.51
N ILE A 281 -3.18 2.45 -12.08
CA ILE A 281 -3.97 1.22 -12.21
C ILE A 281 -4.56 1.12 -13.62
N ARG A 282 -4.06 0.19 -14.43
CA ARG A 282 -4.61 -0.05 -15.77
C ARG A 282 -5.96 -0.74 -15.71
N GLU A 283 -6.06 -1.80 -14.90
CA GLU A 283 -7.28 -2.58 -14.72
C GLU A 283 -7.22 -3.41 -13.43
N ILE A 284 -8.40 -3.70 -12.87
CA ILE A 284 -8.55 -4.69 -11.80
C ILE A 284 -8.62 -6.08 -12.44
N VAL A 285 -7.81 -7.00 -11.92
CA VAL A 285 -7.82 -8.41 -12.34
C VAL A 285 -8.91 -9.14 -11.57
N LYS A 286 -10.14 -9.09 -12.09
CA LYS A 286 -11.28 -9.75 -11.45
C LYS A 286 -11.05 -11.26 -11.34
N LEU A 287 -11.16 -11.77 -10.11
CA LEU A 287 -11.15 -13.20 -9.81
C LEU A 287 -12.58 -13.74 -9.74
N ASP A 288 -12.76 -14.99 -10.18
CA ASP A 288 -14.01 -15.71 -9.98
C ASP A 288 -14.10 -16.20 -8.53
N LEU A 289 -14.78 -15.41 -7.69
CA LEU A 289 -15.01 -15.74 -6.29
C LEU A 289 -16.19 -16.70 -6.14
N ASN A 290 -16.03 -17.72 -5.29
CA ASN A 290 -17.15 -18.55 -4.85
C ASN A 290 -18.07 -17.76 -3.89
N GLU A 291 -19.25 -18.31 -3.58
CA GLU A 291 -20.25 -17.62 -2.73
C GLU A 291 -19.70 -17.20 -1.36
N VAL A 292 -18.83 -18.02 -0.75
CA VAL A 292 -18.24 -17.75 0.56
C VAL A 292 -17.27 -16.57 0.48
N ASP A 293 -16.39 -16.57 -0.50
CA ASP A 293 -15.38 -15.51 -0.68
C ASP A 293 -16.01 -14.21 -1.18
N GLN A 294 -17.06 -14.27 -2.00
CA GLN A 294 -17.85 -13.11 -2.37
C GLN A 294 -18.57 -12.50 -1.16
N ALA A 295 -19.11 -13.34 -0.25
CA ALA A 295 -19.72 -12.84 0.98
C ALA A 295 -18.69 -12.15 1.90
N LYS A 296 -17.48 -12.69 2.04
CA LYS A 296 -16.38 -12.03 2.77
C LYS A 296 -16.00 -10.70 2.12
N PHE A 297 -15.88 -10.66 0.79
CA PHE A 297 -15.59 -9.43 0.07
C PHE A 297 -16.66 -8.36 0.31
N ASN A 298 -17.94 -8.73 0.22
CA ASN A 298 -19.06 -7.83 0.49
C ASN A 298 -19.00 -7.27 1.92
N GLN A 299 -18.76 -8.12 2.93
CA GLN A 299 -18.63 -7.70 4.32
C GLN A 299 -17.46 -6.73 4.54
N SER A 300 -16.35 -6.96 3.84
CA SER A 300 -15.18 -6.10 3.89
C SER A 300 -15.46 -4.74 3.24
N CYS A 301 -16.19 -4.71 2.12
CA CYS A 301 -16.68 -3.46 1.52
C CYS A 301 -17.65 -2.70 2.43
N GLU A 302 -18.55 -3.39 3.12
CA GLU A 302 -19.45 -2.77 4.12
C GLU A 302 -18.66 -2.10 5.24
N THR A 303 -17.62 -2.77 5.76
CA THR A 303 -16.73 -2.21 6.78
C THR A 303 -16.11 -0.88 6.32
N ILE A 304 -15.61 -0.81 5.08
CA ILE A 304 -15.06 0.43 4.52
C ILE A 304 -16.15 1.49 4.31
N ARG A 305 -17.35 1.11 3.86
CA ARG A 305 -18.47 2.05 3.71
C ARG A 305 -18.88 2.67 5.03
N ASP A 306 -18.95 1.88 6.09
CA ASP A 306 -19.31 2.36 7.42
C ASP A 306 -18.24 3.35 7.92
N ILE A 307 -16.95 3.01 7.77
CA ILE A 307 -15.84 3.92 8.10
C ILE A 307 -15.95 5.23 7.30
N ASN A 308 -16.22 5.13 5.99
CA ASN A 308 -16.33 6.31 5.15
C ASN A 308 -17.51 7.18 5.57
N THR A 309 -18.69 6.58 5.78
CA THR A 309 -19.92 7.30 6.14
C THR A 309 -19.80 7.97 7.50
N ASP A 310 -19.22 7.29 8.49
CA ASP A 310 -19.22 7.73 9.87
C ASP A 310 -18.07 8.70 10.20
N ALA A 311 -16.88 8.51 9.59
CA ALA A 311 -15.67 9.24 9.97
C ALA A 311 -15.03 10.05 8.83
N VAL A 312 -15.35 9.77 7.56
CA VAL A 312 -14.67 10.41 6.42
C VAL A 312 -15.55 11.44 5.74
N ASP A 313 -16.70 11.03 5.21
CA ASP A 313 -17.62 11.87 4.44
C ASP A 313 -18.08 13.13 5.20
N PRO A 314 -18.24 13.14 6.54
CA PRO A 314 -18.54 14.38 7.29
C PRO A 314 -17.44 15.45 7.25
N LEU A 315 -16.23 15.09 6.81
CA LEU A 315 -15.03 15.95 6.85
C LEU A 315 -14.50 16.32 5.44
N LEU A 316 -14.99 15.64 4.40
CA LEU A 316 -14.70 15.92 3.00
C LEU A 316 -15.42 17.18 2.51
#